data_AF-A0A0M2LP37-F1
#
_entry.id   AF-A0A0M2LP37-F1
#
_cell.length_a   1.000
_cell.length_b   1.000
_cell.length_c   1.000
_cell.angle_alpha   90.00
_cell.angle_beta   90.00
_cell.angle_gamma   90.00
#
_symmetry.space_group_name_H-M   'P 1'
#
loop_
_entity.id
_entity.type
_entity.pdbx_description
1 polymer ?
#
loop_
_entity_poly.entity_id
_entity_poly.type
_entity_poly.pdbx_seq_one_letter_code
_entity_poly.pdbx_strand_id
1 'polypeptide(L)'
;MPKRNPAAEILDRLDRFIEGEQKLPTTLNGKVNVTGLCRLLGLRSSDAQHFHKNDDVKDAVNAVCEEQGILKIGNRTVDQEQAAIEARSERVQRQARSDARAAAEQSGASEYLLARLREVQRELAQVRLERDAALARLAIIENGGVPPWL
;
A
#
# COMPACT_ATOMS: atom_id res chain seq x y z
N MET A 1 -26.83 -6.48 -49.73
CA MET A 1 -26.29 -5.42 -48.86
C MET A 1 -24.77 -5.57 -48.84
N PRO A 2 -23.98 -4.56 -49.21
CA PRO A 2 -22.52 -4.65 -49.13
C PRO A 2 -22.10 -4.90 -47.67
N LYS A 3 -21.12 -5.78 -47.48
CA LYS A 3 -20.59 -6.12 -46.16
C LYS A 3 -19.80 -4.91 -45.66
N ARG A 4 -20.21 -4.33 -44.53
CA ARG A 4 -19.50 -3.21 -43.88
C ARG A 4 -18.03 -3.60 -43.65
N ASN A 5 -17.10 -2.73 -44.04
CA ASN A 5 -15.68 -2.86 -43.70
C ASN A 5 -15.35 -1.88 -42.56
N PRO A 6 -15.43 -2.31 -41.29
CA PRO A 6 -15.24 -1.42 -40.15
C PRO A 6 -13.81 -0.87 -40.05
N ALA A 7 -12.78 -1.60 -40.50
CA ALA A 7 -11.40 -1.13 -40.43
C ALA A 7 -11.17 0.09 -41.34
N ALA A 8 -11.63 0.02 -42.60
CA ALA A 8 -11.56 1.14 -43.53
C ALA A 8 -12.37 2.35 -43.04
N GLU A 9 -13.54 2.12 -42.44
CA GLU A 9 -14.36 3.19 -41.86
C GLU A 9 -13.68 3.85 -40.65
N ILE A 10 -12.97 3.07 -39.82
CA ILE A 10 -12.20 3.61 -38.70
C ILE A 10 -11.09 4.53 -39.21
N LEU A 11 -10.30 4.08 -40.20
CA LEU A 11 -9.19 4.84 -40.75
C LEU A 11 -9.65 6.16 -41.38
N ASP A 12 -10.68 6.12 -42.24
CA ASP A 12 -11.24 7.34 -42.85
C ASP A 12 -11.72 8.36 -41.82
N ARG A 13 -12.31 7.90 -40.70
CA ARG A 13 -12.74 8.81 -39.63
C ARG A 13 -11.59 9.30 -38.77
N LEU A 14 -10.57 8.46 -38.56
CA LEU A 14 -9.38 8.83 -37.82
C LEU A 14 -8.60 9.92 -38.58
N ASP A 15 -8.45 9.79 -39.90
CA ASP A 15 -7.76 10.79 -40.74
C ASP A 15 -8.42 12.17 -40.60
N ARG A 16 -9.75 12.24 -40.74
CA ARG A 16 -10.51 13.50 -40.54
C ARG A 16 -10.39 14.06 -39.13
N PHE A 17 -10.24 13.19 -38.12
CA PHE A 17 -10.07 13.60 -36.74
C PHE A 17 -8.68 14.21 -36.51
N ILE A 18 -7.64 13.64 -37.11
CA ILE A 18 -6.26 14.13 -37.05
C ILE A 18 -6.13 15.47 -37.78
N GLU A 19 -6.78 15.62 -38.94
CA GLU A 19 -6.83 16.90 -39.67
C GLU A 19 -7.39 18.05 -38.82
N GLY A 20 -8.26 17.73 -37.86
CA GLY A 20 -8.80 18.70 -36.89
C GLY A 20 -7.89 19.01 -35.70
N GLU A 21 -6.65 18.49 -35.67
CA GLU A 21 -5.66 18.62 -34.58
C GLU A 21 -6.21 18.22 -33.20
N GLN A 22 -7.14 17.27 -33.15
CA GLN A 22 -7.77 16.85 -31.90
C GLN A 22 -6.90 15.85 -31.13
N LYS A 23 -6.89 15.99 -29.81
CA LYS A 23 -6.14 15.08 -28.92
C LYS A 23 -6.91 13.78 -28.71
N LEU A 24 -6.22 12.65 -28.81
CA LEU A 24 -6.79 11.34 -28.54
C LEU A 24 -7.23 11.25 -27.06
N PRO A 25 -8.39 10.63 -26.77
CA PRO A 25 -8.85 10.45 -25.41
C PRO A 25 -7.94 9.48 -24.67
N THR A 26 -7.59 9.79 -23.42
CA THR A 26 -6.74 8.94 -22.57
C THR A 26 -7.51 8.35 -21.40
N THR A 27 -7.08 7.20 -20.91
CA THR A 27 -7.48 6.64 -19.61
C THR A 27 -6.71 7.33 -18.49
N LEU A 28 -7.10 7.06 -17.23
CA LEU A 28 -6.42 7.59 -16.05
C LEU A 28 -4.92 7.23 -16.01
N ASN A 29 -4.56 6.10 -16.63
CA ASN A 29 -3.18 5.59 -16.71
C ASN A 29 -2.38 6.21 -17.87
N GLY A 30 -2.92 7.21 -18.57
CA GLY A 30 -2.23 7.87 -19.70
C GLY A 30 -2.20 7.07 -21.00
N LYS A 31 -2.98 5.98 -21.09
CA LYS A 31 -3.10 5.13 -22.28
C LYS A 31 -4.26 5.57 -23.16
N VAL A 32 -4.14 5.41 -24.47
CA VAL A 32 -5.24 5.73 -25.38
C VAL A 32 -6.50 4.94 -25.03
N ASN A 33 -7.62 5.64 -24.90
CA ASN A 33 -8.93 5.08 -24.60
C ASN A 33 -9.68 4.77 -25.89
N VAL A 34 -9.49 3.56 -26.40
CA VAL A 34 -10.10 3.10 -27.66
C VAL A 34 -11.63 3.20 -27.65
N THR A 35 -12.29 2.87 -26.52
CA THR A 35 -13.75 2.97 -26.41
C THR A 35 -14.22 4.42 -26.42
N GLY A 36 -13.48 5.32 -25.77
CA GLY A 36 -13.70 6.76 -25.85
C GLY A 36 -13.51 7.29 -27.26
N LEU A 37 -12.47 6.82 -27.95
CA LEU A 37 -12.17 7.19 -29.33
C LEU A 37 -13.30 6.77 -30.29
N CYS A 38 -13.84 5.55 -30.14
CA CYS A 38 -15.01 5.13 -30.91
C CYS A 38 -16.19 6.10 -30.77
N ARG A 39 -16.47 6.59 -29.55
CA ARG A 39 -17.57 7.54 -29.32
C ARG A 39 -17.31 8.88 -30.00
N LEU A 40 -16.07 9.39 -29.91
CA LEU A 40 -15.68 10.65 -30.57
C LEU A 40 -15.76 10.55 -32.09
N LEU A 41 -15.33 9.43 -32.67
CA LEU A 41 -15.41 9.16 -34.10
C LEU A 41 -16.83 8.75 -34.56
N GLY A 42 -17.82 8.71 -33.68
CA GLY A 42 -19.19 8.28 -33.99
C GLY A 42 -19.31 6.81 -34.43
N LEU A 43 -18.36 5.97 -34.05
CA LEU A 43 -18.30 4.54 -34.36
C LEU A 43 -19.10 3.72 -33.32
N ARG A 44 -19.39 2.45 -33.64
CA ARG A 44 -20.08 1.56 -32.68
C ARG A 44 -19.11 1.10 -31.60
N SER A 45 -19.61 0.89 -30.38
CA SER A 45 -18.81 0.31 -29.29
C SER A 45 -18.20 -1.05 -29.66
N SER A 46 -18.88 -1.83 -30.49
CA SER A 46 -18.37 -3.11 -31.02
C SER A 46 -17.14 -2.96 -31.91
N ASP A 47 -16.94 -1.79 -32.52
CA ASP A 47 -15.84 -1.54 -33.45
C ASP A 47 -14.51 -1.38 -32.69
N ALA A 48 -14.56 -1.12 -31.38
CA ALA A 48 -13.38 -1.01 -30.50
C ALA A 48 -12.45 -2.23 -30.57
N GLN A 49 -13.00 -3.42 -30.84
CA GLN A 49 -12.18 -4.63 -30.98
C GLN A 49 -11.19 -4.56 -32.16
N HIS A 50 -11.50 -3.79 -33.22
CA HIS A 50 -10.65 -3.72 -34.41
C HIS A 50 -9.33 -3.01 -34.14
N PHE A 51 -9.29 -2.05 -33.22
CA PHE A 51 -8.06 -1.40 -32.78
C PHE A 51 -7.07 -2.35 -32.08
N HIS A 52 -7.52 -3.52 -31.64
CA HIS A 52 -6.65 -4.55 -31.06
C HIS A 52 -6.38 -5.73 -32.00
N LYS A 53 -7.26 -5.96 -32.99
CA LYS A 53 -7.23 -7.14 -33.86
C LYS A 53 -6.73 -6.87 -35.28
N ASN A 54 -6.80 -5.62 -35.73
CA ASN A 54 -6.35 -5.20 -37.05
C ASN A 54 -5.11 -4.32 -36.86
N ASP A 55 -3.98 -4.79 -37.40
CA ASP A 55 -2.69 -4.13 -37.20
C ASP A 55 -2.64 -2.76 -37.89
N ASP A 56 -3.22 -2.59 -39.08
CA ASP A 56 -3.26 -1.30 -39.78
C ASP A 56 -3.95 -0.21 -38.95
N VAL A 57 -5.13 -0.52 -38.38
CA VAL A 57 -5.88 0.41 -37.50
C VAL A 57 -5.08 0.72 -36.24
N LYS A 58 -4.44 -0.30 -35.67
CA LYS A 58 -3.65 -0.17 -34.44
C LYS A 58 -2.42 0.69 -34.67
N ASP A 59 -1.72 0.49 -35.77
CA ASP A 59 -0.50 1.21 -36.14
C ASP A 59 -0.81 2.66 -36.45
N ALA A 60 -1.91 2.94 -37.16
CA ALA A 60 -2.37 4.30 -37.39
C ALA A 60 -2.63 5.06 -36.08
N VAL A 61 -3.37 4.47 -35.13
CA VAL A 61 -3.60 5.11 -33.83
C VAL A 61 -2.32 5.23 -33.00
N ASN A 62 -1.45 4.23 -33.05
CA ASN A 62 -0.19 4.26 -32.32
C ASN A 62 0.77 5.33 -32.83
N ALA A 63 0.80 5.60 -34.14
CA ALA A 63 1.58 6.69 -34.72
C ALA A 63 1.12 8.05 -34.14
N VAL A 64 -0.19 8.29 -34.11
CA VAL A 64 -0.75 9.50 -33.48
C VAL A 64 -0.45 9.55 -31.98
N CYS A 65 -0.47 8.39 -31.30
CA CYS A 65 -0.09 8.35 -29.88
C CYS A 65 1.37 8.76 -29.66
N GLU A 66 2.30 8.39 -30.55
CA GLU A 66 3.70 8.84 -30.47
C GLU A 66 3.81 10.35 -30.60
N GLU A 67 3.16 10.92 -31.61
CA GLU A 67 3.16 12.37 -31.85
C GLU A 67 2.57 13.15 -30.67
N GLN A 68 1.52 12.61 -30.04
CA GLN A 68 0.83 13.25 -28.92
C GLN A 68 1.42 12.89 -27.53
N GLY A 69 2.44 12.04 -27.47
CA GLY A 69 3.07 11.60 -26.22
C GLY A 69 2.16 10.73 -25.32
N ILE A 70 1.25 9.95 -25.91
CA ILE A 70 0.27 9.11 -25.22
C ILE A 70 0.74 7.64 -25.23
N LEU A 71 0.42 6.87 -24.19
CA LEU A 71 0.76 5.43 -24.20
C LEU A 71 -0.08 4.67 -25.24
N LYS A 72 0.63 3.96 -26.11
CA LYS A 72 0.11 3.17 -27.24
C LYS A 72 -0.84 2.03 -26.86
N ILE A 73 -1.60 1.58 -27.84
CA ILE A 73 -2.37 0.34 -27.78
C ILE A 73 -1.41 -0.85 -27.64
N GLY A 74 -1.62 -1.66 -26.61
CA GLY A 74 -0.81 -2.84 -26.35
C GLY A 74 0.46 -2.59 -25.53
N ASN A 75 0.67 -1.37 -25.01
CA ASN A 75 1.73 -1.10 -24.04
C ASN A 75 1.41 -1.84 -22.73
N ARG A 76 1.85 -3.09 -22.62
CA ARG A 76 1.50 -4.05 -21.54
C ARG A 76 2.55 -4.06 -20.43
N THR A 77 3.77 -3.64 -20.75
CA THR A 77 4.93 -3.58 -19.84
C THR A 77 4.70 -2.59 -18.71
N VAL A 78 4.19 -1.39 -19.01
CA VAL A 78 3.87 -0.38 -17.99
C VAL A 78 2.78 -0.88 -17.03
N ASP A 79 1.75 -1.56 -17.55
CA ASP A 79 0.65 -2.09 -16.74
C ASP A 79 1.14 -3.20 -15.77
N GLN A 80 2.12 -4.03 -16.17
CA GLN A 80 2.65 -5.11 -15.32
C GLN A 80 3.62 -4.60 -14.25
N GLU A 81 4.50 -3.66 -14.59
CA GLU A 81 5.43 -3.06 -13.63
C GLU A 81 4.67 -2.26 -12.57
N GLN A 82 3.66 -1.49 -12.97
CA GLN A 82 2.82 -0.73 -12.04
C GLN A 82 2.04 -1.65 -11.09
N ALA A 83 1.43 -2.72 -11.61
CA ALA A 83 0.74 -3.70 -10.77
C ALA A 83 1.68 -4.41 -9.79
N ALA A 84 2.92 -4.70 -10.20
CA ALA A 84 3.93 -5.29 -9.32
C ALA A 84 4.36 -4.31 -8.20
N ILE A 85 4.50 -3.02 -8.53
CA ILE A 85 4.83 -1.96 -7.56
C ILE A 85 3.69 -1.77 -6.54
N GLU A 86 2.44 -1.77 -7.01
CA GLU A 86 1.27 -1.67 -6.14
C GLU A 86 1.17 -2.87 -5.20
N ALA A 87 1.30 -4.09 -5.73
CA ALA A 87 1.28 -5.31 -4.92
C ALA A 87 2.42 -5.34 -3.89
N ARG A 88 3.62 -4.87 -4.26
CA ARG A 88 4.74 -4.72 -3.32
C ARG A 88 4.44 -3.68 -2.24
N SER A 89 3.89 -2.53 -2.62
CA SER A 89 3.55 -1.45 -1.69
C SER A 89 2.50 -1.88 -0.68
N GLU A 90 1.46 -2.59 -1.11
CA GLU A 90 0.46 -3.16 -0.20
C GLU A 90 1.07 -4.17 0.78
N ARG A 91 1.98 -5.01 0.31
CA ARG A 91 2.66 -5.98 1.18
C ARG A 91 3.51 -5.27 2.24
N VAL A 92 4.27 -4.24 1.84
CA VAL A 92 5.08 -3.43 2.75
C VAL A 92 4.20 -2.72 3.78
N GLN A 93 3.07 -2.14 3.36
CA GLN A 93 2.14 -1.49 4.29
C GLN A 93 1.51 -2.48 5.28
N ARG A 94 1.13 -3.68 4.82
CA ARG A 94 0.63 -4.73 5.70
C ARG A 94 1.67 -5.15 6.73
N GLN A 95 2.92 -5.34 6.30
CA GLN A 95 4.02 -5.68 7.19
C GLN A 95 4.27 -4.56 8.22
N ALA A 96 4.36 -3.30 7.78
CA ALA A 96 4.58 -2.17 8.66
C ALA A 96 3.49 -2.03 9.74
N ARG A 97 2.22 -2.29 9.41
CA ARG A 97 1.12 -2.31 10.39
C ARG A 97 1.28 -3.45 11.40
N SER A 98 1.69 -4.63 10.93
CA SER A 98 1.95 -5.78 11.81
C SER A 98 3.10 -5.48 12.78
N ASP A 99 4.20 -4.93 12.27
CA ASP A 99 5.39 -4.63 13.05
C ASP A 99 5.10 -3.52 14.08
N ALA A 100 4.36 -2.48 13.69
CA ALA A 100 3.96 -1.41 14.61
C ALA A 100 3.10 -1.95 15.76
N ARG A 101 2.18 -2.88 15.48
CA ARG A 101 1.36 -3.52 16.52
C ARG A 101 2.22 -4.37 17.46
N ALA A 102 3.13 -5.19 16.92
CA ALA A 102 4.03 -6.00 17.72
C ALA A 102 4.94 -5.14 18.63
N ALA A 103 5.46 -4.03 18.10
CA ALA A 103 6.27 -3.08 18.86
C ALA A 103 5.48 -2.42 20.01
N ALA A 104 4.21 -2.07 19.77
CA ALA A 104 3.34 -1.51 20.82
C ALA A 104 3.07 -2.54 21.93
N GLU A 105 2.76 -3.79 21.56
CA GLU A 105 2.54 -4.88 22.52
C GLU A 105 3.81 -5.17 23.36
N GLN A 106 4.98 -5.18 22.72
CA GLN A 106 6.26 -5.38 23.41
C GLN A 106 6.62 -4.22 24.36
N SER A 107 6.31 -2.97 23.96
CA SER A 107 6.53 -1.80 24.79
C SER A 107 5.67 -1.85 26.05
N GLY A 108 4.37 -2.17 25.91
CA GLY A 108 3.47 -2.34 27.05
C GLY A 108 3.89 -3.46 28.00
N ALA A 109 4.34 -4.61 27.45
CA ALA A 109 4.88 -5.70 28.26
C ALA A 109 6.14 -5.28 29.04
N SER A 110 7.03 -4.51 28.40
CA SER A 110 8.27 -4.02 29.02
C SER A 110 7.98 -3.04 30.16
N GLU A 111 7.04 -2.11 29.96
CA GLU A 111 6.61 -1.17 30.99
C GLU A 111 5.99 -1.89 32.19
N TYR A 112 5.13 -2.89 31.94
CA TYR A 112 4.54 -3.70 32.99
C TYR A 112 5.62 -4.44 33.81
N LEU A 113 6.57 -5.09 33.15
CA LEU A 113 7.66 -5.80 33.83
C LEU A 113 8.54 -4.85 34.66
N LEU A 114 8.84 -3.66 34.16
CA LEU A 114 9.58 -2.64 34.90
C LEU A 114 8.80 -2.15 36.13
N ALA A 115 7.50 -1.95 36.01
CA ALA A 115 6.64 -1.59 37.15
C ALA A 115 6.65 -2.68 38.21
N ARG A 116 6.50 -3.95 37.80
CA ARG A 116 6.52 -5.10 38.71
C ARG A 116 7.88 -5.27 39.39
N LEU A 117 8.98 -5.06 38.67
CA LEU A 117 10.32 -5.13 39.23
C LEU A 117 10.52 -4.07 40.32
N ARG A 118 10.05 -2.83 40.09
CA ARG A 118 10.11 -1.76 41.11
C ARG A 118 9.28 -2.08 42.34
N GLU A 119 8.11 -2.68 42.16
CA GLU A 119 7.25 -3.12 43.26
C GLU A 119 7.93 -4.18 44.13
N VAL A 120 8.42 -5.25 43.50
CA VAL A 120 9.15 -6.33 44.20
C VAL A 120 10.41 -5.81 44.90
N GLN A 121 11.12 -4.84 44.30
CA GLN A 121 12.27 -4.20 44.96
C GLN A 121 11.89 -3.46 46.25
N ARG A 122 10.74 -2.78 46.26
CA ARG A 122 10.24 -2.10 47.48
C ARG A 122 9.84 -3.11 48.55
N GLU A 123 9.09 -4.14 48.17
CA GLU A 123 8.71 -5.22 49.08
C GLU A 123 9.94 -5.90 49.69
N LEU A 124 10.96 -6.20 48.87
CA LEU A 124 12.20 -6.79 49.35
C LEU A 124 12.96 -5.87 50.31
N ALA A 125 12.99 -4.55 50.04
CA ALA A 125 13.59 -3.59 50.95
C ALA A 125 12.85 -3.53 52.29
N GLN A 126 11.52 -3.54 52.27
CA GLN A 126 10.70 -3.56 53.47
C GLN A 126 10.94 -4.84 54.29
N VAL A 127 10.89 -6.01 53.66
CA VAL A 127 11.13 -7.30 54.33
C VAL A 127 12.53 -7.36 54.94
N ARG A 128 13.54 -6.79 54.27
CA ARG A 128 14.90 -6.70 54.82
C ARG A 128 14.95 -5.83 56.07
N LEU A 129 14.30 -4.67 56.07
CA LEU A 129 14.22 -3.80 57.24
C LEU A 129 13.49 -4.49 58.41
N GLU A 130 12.37 -5.16 58.14
CA GLU A 130 11.60 -5.89 59.16
C GLU A 130 12.42 -7.04 59.76
N ARG A 131 13.14 -7.80 58.93
CA ARG A 131 14.07 -8.84 59.36
C ARG A 131 15.18 -8.25 60.23
N ASP A 132 15.83 -7.19 59.80
CA ASP A 132 16.97 -6.59 60.52
C ASP A 132 16.52 -6.04 61.87
N ALA A 133 15.35 -5.40 61.91
CA ALA A 133 14.72 -5.00 63.16
C ALA A 133 14.48 -6.22 64.06
N ALA A 134 13.83 -7.29 63.56
CA ALA A 134 13.57 -8.50 64.33
C ALA A 134 14.84 -9.15 64.88
N LEU A 135 15.91 -9.22 64.09
CA LEU A 135 17.21 -9.74 64.51
C LEU A 135 17.82 -8.87 65.62
N ALA A 136 17.75 -7.55 65.49
CA ALA A 136 18.21 -6.65 66.55
C ALA A 136 17.41 -6.84 67.86
N ARG A 137 16.09 -7.08 67.76
CA ARG A 137 15.25 -7.38 68.92
C ARG A 137 15.65 -8.68 69.61
N LEU A 138 15.88 -9.74 68.83
CA LEU A 138 16.34 -11.03 69.35
C LEU A 138 17.68 -10.90 70.06
N ALA A 139 18.64 -10.17 69.47
CA ALA A 139 19.94 -9.95 70.07
C ALA A 139 19.86 -9.25 71.45
N ILE A 140 18.93 -8.31 71.64
CA ILE A 140 18.74 -7.66 72.95
C ILE A 140 18.24 -8.68 73.98
N ILE A 141 17.27 -9.52 73.62
CA ILE A 141 16.67 -10.53 74.50
C ILE A 141 17.70 -11.60 74.86
N GLU A 142 18.45 -12.11 73.88
CA GLU A 142 19.47 -13.15 74.07
C GLU A 142 20.61 -12.68 74.99
N ASN A 143 20.93 -11.39 74.99
CA ASN A 143 21.94 -10.80 75.87
C ASN A 143 21.39 -10.36 77.25
N GLY A 144 20.14 -10.73 77.59
CA GLY A 144 19.53 -10.42 78.89
C GLY A 144 19.09 -8.95 79.04
N GLY A 145 19.04 -8.19 77.96
CA GLY A 145 18.56 -6.80 77.96
C GLY A 145 17.03 -6.71 77.92
N VAL A 146 16.47 -5.62 78.46
CA VAL A 146 15.05 -5.29 78.31
C VAL A 146 14.86 -4.54 76.99
N PRO A 147 13.99 -5.02 76.08
CA PRO A 147 13.77 -4.35 74.81
C PRO A 147 13.14 -2.96 74.96
N PRO A 148 13.51 -1.97 74.13
CA PRO A 148 13.12 -0.57 74.29
C PRO A 148 11.63 -0.25 74.04
N TRP A 149 10.78 -1.24 73.80
CA TRP A 149 9.33 -1.10 73.60
C TRP A 149 8.49 -1.79 74.70
N LEU A 150 9.16 -2.30 75.76
CA LEU A 150 8.56 -2.77 77.01
C LEU A 150 8.82 -1.73 78.10
#